data_AF-A0A3S1A057-F1
#
_entry.id   AF-A0A3S1A057-F1
#
_cell.length_a   1.000
_cell.length_b   1.000
_cell.length_c   1.000
_cell.angle_alpha   90.00
_cell.angle_beta   90.00
_cell.angle_gamma   90.00
#
_symmetry.space_group_name_H-M   'P 1'
#
loop_
_entity.id
_entity.type
_entity.pdbx_description
1 polymer ?
#
loop_
_entity_poly.entity_id
_entity_poly.type
_entity_poly.pdbx_seq_one_letter_code
_entity_poly.pdbx_strand_id
1 'polypeptide(L)'
;MHNAACRNTLATELRDCYTESGLDPKLFLSNSSNGAVVGSNDEQISMFCGAKGALVSCMQRRVDACPEAPQILRAIDLDIPSFEKGVSVLCEHPKVYLHGLACFADSTNEVDRCQQKEAQSLVQLDLQAREGNWSEERFYEAFCQIAIDQVECDLKAWGSKNHEACVEAVIGLRRELECELVAPQCNVNTKQISELDHTCHPEKFMKTKRENFSNAKGSATGSARARAAMNPRARAAMIPLAALLAAVYSRSAL
;
A
#
# COMPACT_ATOMS: atom_id res chain seq x y z
N MET A 1 16.47 -25.14 19.91
CA MET A 1 15.18 -25.56 19.33
C MET A 1 14.12 -24.45 19.50
N HIS A 2 14.32 -23.25 18.93
CA HIS A 2 13.33 -22.14 18.99
C HIS A 2 12.81 -21.70 17.61
N ASN A 3 13.34 -22.26 16.53
CA ASN A 3 13.07 -21.72 15.18
C ASN A 3 11.68 -22.06 14.63
N ALA A 4 11.08 -23.20 14.99
CA ALA A 4 9.76 -23.58 14.49
C ALA A 4 8.59 -22.81 15.13
N ALA A 5 8.83 -22.13 16.27
CA ALA A 5 7.78 -21.42 17.00
C ALA A 5 7.38 -20.11 16.30
N CYS A 6 8.35 -19.37 15.74
CA CYS A 6 8.09 -18.03 15.20
C CYS A 6 7.15 -18.04 13.98
N ARG A 7 7.13 -19.14 13.22
CA ARG A 7 6.26 -19.28 12.04
C ARG A 7 4.79 -19.02 12.32
N ASN A 8 4.33 -19.47 13.49
CA ASN A 8 2.93 -19.37 13.88
C ASN A 8 2.64 -18.14 14.75
N THR A 9 3.66 -17.45 15.24
CA THR A 9 3.51 -16.33 16.18
C THR A 9 3.90 -14.98 15.58
N LEU A 10 4.71 -14.92 14.52
CA LEU A 10 5.26 -13.67 14.01
C LEU A 10 4.18 -12.63 13.66
N ALA A 11 3.11 -13.02 12.98
CA ALA A 11 2.02 -12.07 12.67
C ALA A 11 1.33 -11.51 13.94
N THR A 12 1.24 -12.31 15.00
CA THR A 12 0.75 -11.86 16.30
C THR A 12 1.78 -10.95 16.98
N GLU A 13 3.07 -11.30 16.96
CA GLU A 13 4.14 -10.48 17.53
C GLU A 13 4.27 -9.11 16.82
N LEU A 14 4.05 -9.06 15.50
CA LEU A 14 3.99 -7.81 14.74
C LEU A 14 2.77 -6.97 15.12
N ARG A 15 1.63 -7.60 15.40
CA ARG A 15 0.46 -6.92 15.95
C ARG A 15 0.73 -6.39 17.36
N ASP A 16 1.45 -7.15 18.19
CA ASP A 16 1.79 -6.74 19.56
C ASP A 16 2.69 -5.49 19.57
N CYS A 17 3.51 -5.29 18.54
CA CYS A 17 4.28 -4.04 18.37
C CYS A 17 3.41 -2.78 18.31
N TYR A 18 2.16 -2.86 17.82
CA TYR A 18 1.22 -1.73 17.87
C TYR A 18 0.85 -1.42 19.32
N THR A 19 0.46 -2.45 20.09
CA THR A 19 0.12 -2.31 21.51
C THR A 19 1.30 -1.78 22.33
N GLU A 20 2.52 -2.32 22.11
CA GLU A 20 3.75 -1.86 22.76
C GLU A 20 4.07 -0.38 22.46
N SER A 21 3.63 0.10 21.30
CA SER A 21 3.80 1.50 20.87
C SER A 21 2.62 2.40 21.28
N GLY A 22 1.65 1.89 22.04
CA GLY A 22 0.46 2.64 22.45
C GLY A 22 -0.56 2.87 21.33
N LEU A 23 -0.52 2.06 20.27
CA LEU A 23 -1.40 2.13 19.11
C LEU A 23 -2.48 1.05 19.15
N ASP A 24 -3.59 1.28 18.44
CA ASP A 24 -4.64 0.27 18.31
C ASP A 24 -4.13 -0.92 17.47
N PRO A 25 -4.05 -2.14 18.02
CA PRO A 25 -3.63 -3.33 17.26
C PRO A 25 -4.59 -3.67 16.11
N LYS A 26 -5.80 -3.10 16.07
CA LYS A 26 -6.72 -3.16 14.93
C LYS A 26 -6.31 -2.27 13.76
N LEU A 27 -5.17 -1.57 13.81
CA LEU A 27 -4.59 -0.96 12.61
C LEU A 27 -3.71 -1.96 11.85
N PHE A 28 -3.23 -3.03 12.51
CA PHE A 28 -2.44 -4.07 11.86
C PHE A 28 -3.31 -5.01 11.03
N LEU A 29 -3.17 -4.94 9.70
CA LEU A 29 -3.83 -5.82 8.71
C LEU A 29 -5.34 -5.97 8.94
N SER A 30 -6.00 -4.93 9.46
CA SER A 30 -7.40 -5.03 9.85
C SER A 30 -8.33 -4.71 8.70
N ASN A 31 -9.30 -5.60 8.54
CA ASN A 31 -10.45 -5.37 7.66
C ASN A 31 -11.39 -4.28 8.20
N SER A 32 -11.30 -3.85 9.46
CA SER A 32 -12.27 -2.93 10.05
C SER A 32 -11.93 -1.45 9.86
N SER A 33 -10.72 -1.10 9.41
CA SER A 33 -10.24 0.29 9.42
C SER A 33 -10.74 1.14 8.24
N ASN A 34 -11.56 0.60 7.33
CA ASN A 34 -12.05 1.34 6.16
C ASN A 34 -10.92 1.99 5.33
N GLY A 35 -9.78 1.31 5.22
CA GLY A 35 -8.59 1.84 4.53
C GLY A 35 -7.74 2.81 5.36
N ALA A 36 -8.11 3.09 6.61
CA ALA A 36 -7.28 3.87 7.51
C ALA A 36 -6.07 3.04 7.98
N VAL A 37 -4.87 3.46 7.58
CA VAL A 37 -3.60 2.82 7.93
C VAL A 37 -2.98 3.46 9.17
N VAL A 38 -2.95 4.80 9.20
CA VAL A 38 -2.31 5.58 10.28
C VAL A 38 -3.33 6.22 11.24
N GLY A 39 -4.61 5.83 11.15
CA GLY A 39 -5.71 6.40 11.92
C GLY A 39 -6.78 7.08 11.06
N SER A 40 -7.90 7.45 11.68
CA SER A 40 -9.11 7.98 11.00
C SER A 40 -9.49 9.39 11.43
N ASN A 41 -8.71 10.00 12.33
CA ASN A 41 -8.87 11.37 12.81
C ASN A 41 -7.50 11.93 13.22
N ASP A 42 -7.45 13.25 13.47
CA ASP A 42 -6.21 13.96 13.78
C ASP A 42 -5.48 13.39 15.02
N GLU A 43 -6.22 13.02 16.07
CA GLU A 43 -5.65 12.46 17.30
C GLU A 43 -4.97 11.10 17.04
N GLN A 44 -5.68 10.19 16.36
CA GLN A 44 -5.14 8.88 16.01
C GLN A 44 -3.90 8.99 15.12
N ILE A 45 -3.92 9.91 14.15
CA ILE A 45 -2.76 10.13 13.26
C ILE A 45 -1.59 10.72 14.03
N SER A 46 -1.84 11.70 14.89
CA SER A 46 -0.78 12.29 15.72
C SER A 46 -0.13 11.24 16.62
N MET A 47 -0.92 10.36 17.24
CA MET A 47 -0.39 9.25 18.04
C MET A 47 0.41 8.27 17.18
N PHE A 48 -0.14 7.83 16.05
CA PHE A 48 0.55 6.91 15.13
C PHE A 48 1.87 7.49 14.64
N CYS A 49 1.86 8.71 14.11
CA CYS A 49 3.05 9.35 13.55
C CYS A 49 4.11 9.65 14.61
N GLY A 50 3.71 9.96 15.84
CA GLY A 50 4.63 10.09 16.98
C GLY A 50 5.26 8.76 17.41
N ALA A 51 4.55 7.64 17.24
CA ALA A 51 5.01 6.31 17.61
C ALA A 51 5.67 5.52 16.46
N LYS A 52 5.59 6.01 15.21
CA LYS A 52 6.04 5.34 13.98
C LYS A 52 7.43 4.71 14.11
N GLY A 53 8.42 5.46 14.60
CA GLY A 53 9.80 4.97 14.71
C GLY A 53 9.95 3.80 15.69
N ALA A 54 9.24 3.86 16.82
CA ALA A 54 9.23 2.78 17.81
C ALA A 54 8.52 1.53 17.27
N LEU A 55 7.39 1.72 16.57
CA LEU A 55 6.65 0.65 15.91
C LEU A 55 7.51 -0.08 14.88
N VAL A 56 8.11 0.63 13.92
CA VAL A 56 8.95 0.05 12.87
C VAL A 56 10.15 -0.67 13.49
N SER A 57 10.81 -0.07 14.49
CA SER A 57 11.93 -0.70 15.21
C SER A 57 11.52 -1.98 15.95
N CYS A 58 10.30 -2.02 16.52
CA CYS A 58 9.77 -3.24 17.10
C CYS A 58 9.56 -4.31 16.04
N MET A 59 8.86 -3.98 14.95
CA MET A 59 8.55 -4.91 13.87
C MET A 59 9.82 -5.49 13.25
N GLN A 60 10.82 -4.64 12.95
CA GLN A 60 12.11 -5.09 12.40
C GLN A 60 12.80 -6.08 13.34
N ARG A 61 12.85 -5.82 14.66
CA ARG A 61 13.43 -6.76 15.62
C ARG A 61 12.70 -8.11 15.66
N ARG A 62 11.36 -8.12 15.55
CA ARG A 62 10.58 -9.37 15.48
C ARG A 62 10.89 -10.15 14.20
N VAL A 63 11.01 -9.44 13.07
CA VAL A 63 11.39 -10.01 11.78
C VAL A 63 12.80 -10.59 11.81
N ASP A 64 13.79 -9.84 12.31
CA ASP A 64 15.19 -10.26 12.39
C ASP A 64 15.38 -11.48 13.30
N ALA A 65 14.54 -11.61 14.34
CA ALA A 65 14.56 -12.74 15.26
C ALA A 65 13.93 -14.02 14.68
N CYS A 66 13.22 -13.94 13.55
CA CYS A 66 12.52 -15.07 12.94
C CYS A 66 13.14 -15.44 11.58
N PRO A 67 13.90 -16.54 11.47
CA PRO A 67 14.52 -16.97 10.22
C PRO A 67 13.54 -17.21 9.06
N GLU A 68 12.28 -17.57 9.38
CA GLU A 68 11.21 -17.80 8.40
C GLU A 68 10.41 -16.53 8.07
N ALA A 69 10.81 -15.37 8.61
CA ALA A 69 10.09 -14.12 8.39
C ALA A 69 9.89 -13.77 6.91
N PRO A 70 10.87 -13.90 5.99
CA PRO A 70 10.65 -13.56 4.58
C PRO A 70 9.50 -14.35 3.92
N GLN A 71 9.28 -15.61 4.30
CA GLN A 71 8.17 -16.41 3.78
C GLN A 71 6.83 -15.97 4.39
N ILE A 72 6.80 -15.71 5.69
CA ILE A 72 5.58 -15.29 6.42
C ILE A 72 5.15 -13.89 5.98
N LEU A 73 6.09 -12.95 5.91
CA LEU A 73 5.90 -11.59 5.46
C LEU A 73 5.36 -11.54 4.03
N ARG A 74 5.89 -12.36 3.12
CA ARG A 74 5.32 -12.52 1.77
C ARG A 74 3.89 -13.07 1.79
N ALA A 75 3.58 -14.01 2.69
CA ALA A 75 2.23 -14.58 2.79
C ALA A 75 1.18 -13.59 3.32
N ILE A 76 1.59 -12.61 4.13
CA ILE A 76 0.71 -11.54 4.65
C ILE A 76 0.93 -10.20 3.92
N ASP A 77 1.73 -10.22 2.86
CA ASP A 77 2.09 -9.09 2.02
C ASP A 77 2.61 -7.84 2.75
N LEU A 78 3.58 -8.07 3.62
CA LEU A 78 4.19 -7.03 4.43
C LEU A 78 5.68 -6.93 4.16
N ASP A 79 6.11 -5.85 3.54
CA ASP A 79 7.52 -5.47 3.44
C ASP A 79 7.79 -4.31 4.41
N ILE A 80 8.64 -4.52 5.42
CA ILE A 80 8.88 -3.51 6.48
C ILE A 80 9.45 -2.20 5.91
N PRO A 81 10.45 -2.21 5.00
CA PRO A 81 10.94 -0.99 4.37
C PRO A 81 9.85 -0.22 3.59
N SER A 82 9.05 -0.92 2.78
CA SER A 82 7.95 -0.29 2.02
C SER A 82 6.85 0.22 2.94
N PHE A 83 6.53 -0.51 4.01
CA PHE A 83 5.62 -0.05 5.05
C PHE A 83 6.11 1.25 5.69
N GLU A 84 7.38 1.30 6.12
CA GLU A 84 7.99 2.49 6.73
C GLU A 84 7.92 3.72 5.80
N LYS A 85 8.27 3.53 4.53
CA LYS A 85 8.18 4.58 3.50
C LYS A 85 6.73 5.06 3.34
N GLY A 86 5.80 4.13 3.17
CA GLY A 86 4.39 4.43 2.99
C GLY A 86 3.81 5.23 4.16
N VAL A 87 4.03 4.77 5.40
CA VAL A 87 3.54 5.51 6.58
C VAL A 87 4.28 6.83 6.79
N SER A 88 5.52 6.98 6.31
CA SER A 88 6.23 8.27 6.32
C SER A 88 5.56 9.29 5.39
N VAL A 89 5.25 8.90 4.15
CA VAL A 89 4.50 9.73 3.20
C VAL A 89 3.14 10.15 3.77
N LEU A 90 2.42 9.22 4.42
CA LEU A 90 1.13 9.53 5.05
C LEU A 90 1.27 10.52 6.23
N CYS A 91 2.30 10.35 7.06
CA CYS A 91 2.57 11.22 8.20
C CYS A 91 3.07 12.62 7.83
N GLU A 92 3.67 12.80 6.66
CA GLU A 92 4.06 14.12 6.13
C GLU A 92 2.85 14.95 5.67
N HIS A 93 1.73 14.28 5.35
CA HIS A 93 0.55 14.92 4.78
C HIS A 93 -0.77 14.49 5.46
N PRO A 94 -0.89 14.61 6.80
CA PRO A 94 -1.99 14.02 7.56
C PRO A 94 -3.37 14.58 7.16
N LYS A 95 -3.46 15.88 6.84
CA LYS A 95 -4.71 16.51 6.39
C LYS A 95 -5.17 16.01 5.02
N VAL A 96 -4.23 15.79 4.10
CA VAL A 96 -4.53 15.27 2.76
C VAL A 96 -4.94 13.80 2.87
N TYR A 97 -4.24 13.02 3.71
CA TYR A 97 -4.60 11.64 4.00
C TYR A 97 -6.02 11.51 4.58
N LEU A 98 -6.38 12.28 5.62
CA LEU A 98 -7.72 12.27 6.20
C LEU A 98 -8.81 12.60 5.17
N HIS A 99 -8.56 13.61 4.33
CA HIS A 99 -9.48 13.96 3.24
C HIS A 99 -9.59 12.81 2.24
N GLY A 100 -8.46 12.15 1.93
CA GLY A 100 -8.40 11.00 1.03
C GLY A 100 -9.18 9.78 1.50
N LEU A 101 -9.33 9.55 2.82
CA LEU A 101 -10.17 8.45 3.33
C LEU A 101 -11.59 8.50 2.78
N ALA A 102 -12.16 9.69 2.59
CA ALA A 102 -13.48 9.85 1.98
C ALA A 102 -13.47 9.60 0.46
N CYS A 103 -12.39 9.94 -0.24
CA CYS A 103 -12.27 9.69 -1.68
C CYS A 103 -12.30 8.18 -1.99
N PHE A 104 -11.48 7.43 -1.26
CA PHE A 104 -11.29 6.00 -1.46
C PHE A 104 -12.31 5.14 -0.72
N ALA A 105 -13.36 5.76 -0.17
CA ALA A 105 -14.33 5.06 0.66
C ALA A 105 -15.15 4.02 -0.13
N ASP A 106 -15.43 4.31 -1.38
CA ASP A 106 -16.26 3.45 -2.23
C ASP A 106 -15.57 3.27 -3.56
N SER A 107 -15.25 2.02 -3.88
CA SER A 107 -14.75 1.62 -5.20
C SER A 107 -15.77 2.00 -6.27
N THR A 108 -15.29 2.38 -7.46
CA THR A 108 -16.13 2.58 -8.63
C THR A 108 -16.04 1.37 -9.55
N ASN A 109 -16.95 1.26 -10.52
CA ASN A 109 -16.90 0.18 -11.51
C ASN A 109 -15.59 0.21 -12.32
N GLU A 110 -15.02 1.38 -12.54
CA GLU A 110 -13.76 1.58 -13.25
C GLU A 110 -12.59 1.04 -12.43
N VAL A 111 -12.55 1.32 -11.13
CA VAL A 111 -11.55 0.77 -10.21
C VAL A 111 -11.66 -0.75 -10.14
N ASP A 112 -12.87 -1.28 -10.00
CA ASP A 112 -13.11 -2.73 -9.99
C ASP A 112 -12.64 -3.40 -11.31
N ARG A 113 -12.77 -2.72 -12.46
CA ARG A 113 -12.27 -3.21 -13.74
C ARG A 113 -10.75 -3.20 -13.82
N CYS A 114 -10.08 -2.18 -13.28
CA CYS A 114 -8.63 -2.14 -13.19
C CYS A 114 -8.10 -3.35 -12.41
N GLN A 115 -8.62 -3.59 -11.21
CA GLN A 115 -8.24 -4.73 -10.37
C GLN A 115 -8.49 -6.09 -11.05
N GLN A 116 -9.62 -6.25 -11.75
CA GLN A 116 -9.89 -7.47 -12.52
C GLN A 116 -8.86 -7.67 -13.64
N LYS A 117 -8.49 -6.60 -14.34
CA LYS A 117 -7.48 -6.64 -15.41
C LYS A 117 -6.10 -7.00 -14.86
N GLU A 118 -5.69 -6.44 -13.74
CA GLU A 118 -4.44 -6.82 -13.07
C GLU A 118 -4.45 -8.31 -12.72
N ALA A 119 -5.48 -8.79 -12.01
CA ALA A 119 -5.58 -10.20 -11.61
C ALA A 119 -5.51 -11.15 -12.82
N GLN A 120 -6.19 -10.81 -13.92
CA GLN A 120 -6.11 -11.57 -15.17
C GLN A 120 -4.71 -11.54 -15.78
N SER A 121 -4.06 -10.38 -15.77
CA SER A 121 -2.71 -10.21 -16.33
C SER A 121 -1.67 -11.00 -15.54
N LEU A 122 -1.79 -11.07 -14.21
CA LEU A 122 -0.91 -11.87 -13.37
C LEU A 122 -1.10 -13.37 -13.54
N VAL A 123 -2.35 -13.83 -13.67
CA VAL A 123 -2.63 -15.23 -14.00
C VAL A 123 -2.03 -15.59 -15.36
N GLN A 124 -2.18 -14.72 -16.37
CA GLN A 124 -1.60 -14.93 -17.68
C GLN A 124 -0.06 -14.95 -17.63
N LEU A 125 0.56 -14.05 -16.85
CA LEU A 125 2.00 -14.03 -16.66
C LEU A 125 2.52 -15.34 -16.03
N ASP A 126 1.86 -15.86 -15.00
CA ASP A 126 2.21 -17.14 -14.37
C ASP A 126 2.09 -18.31 -15.36
N LEU A 127 1.01 -18.38 -16.13
CA LEU A 127 0.83 -19.42 -17.16
C LEU A 127 1.95 -19.35 -18.21
N GLN A 128 2.26 -18.16 -18.71
CA GLN A 128 3.33 -17.96 -19.70
C GLN A 128 4.70 -18.32 -19.15
N ALA A 129 4.97 -18.00 -17.88
CA ALA A 129 6.24 -18.31 -17.22
C ALA A 129 6.42 -19.81 -16.97
N ARG A 130 5.32 -20.56 -16.76
CA ARG A 130 5.36 -22.03 -16.57
C ARG A 130 5.44 -22.79 -17.89
N GLU A 131 4.72 -22.33 -18.90
CA GLU A 131 4.67 -22.99 -20.21
C GLU A 131 5.88 -22.64 -21.09
N GLY A 132 6.45 -21.45 -20.88
CA GLY A 132 7.59 -20.97 -21.62
C GLY A 132 8.90 -21.04 -20.84
N ASN A 133 10.02 -21.11 -21.55
CA ASN A 133 11.36 -20.91 -20.97
C ASN A 133 11.62 -19.41 -20.72
N TRP A 134 10.82 -18.78 -19.86
CA TRP A 134 11.04 -17.38 -19.48
C TRP A 134 12.27 -17.27 -18.60
N SER A 135 13.13 -16.28 -18.87
CA SER A 135 14.15 -15.88 -17.92
C SER A 135 13.50 -15.15 -16.73
N GLU A 136 14.15 -15.22 -15.57
CA GLU A 136 13.75 -14.48 -14.38
C GLU A 136 13.64 -12.96 -14.65
N GLU A 137 14.59 -12.41 -15.40
CA GLU A 137 14.59 -11.01 -15.84
C GLU A 137 13.33 -10.64 -16.62
N ARG A 138 12.96 -11.45 -17.62
CA ARG A 138 11.77 -11.22 -18.44
C ARG A 138 10.49 -11.32 -17.61
N PHE A 139 10.44 -12.25 -16.67
CA PHE A 139 9.29 -12.38 -15.76
C PHE A 139 9.13 -11.11 -14.91
N TYR A 140 10.22 -10.64 -14.29
CA TYR A 140 10.16 -9.43 -13.47
C TYR A 140 9.84 -8.18 -14.29
N GLU A 141 10.36 -8.05 -15.51
CA GLU A 141 10.01 -6.92 -16.39
C GLU A 141 8.50 -6.86 -16.66
N ALA A 142 7.89 -7.99 -17.03
CA ALA A 142 6.45 -8.06 -17.28
C ALA A 142 5.63 -7.84 -15.99
N PHE A 143 6.07 -8.40 -14.87
CA PHE A 143 5.45 -8.19 -13.56
C PHE A 143 5.43 -6.71 -13.18
N CYS A 144 6.58 -6.03 -13.34
CA CYS A 144 6.72 -4.62 -13.01
C CYS A 144 5.84 -3.75 -13.92
N GLN A 145 5.74 -4.07 -15.21
CA GLN A 145 4.82 -3.37 -16.12
C GLN A 145 3.37 -3.51 -15.67
N ILE A 146 2.93 -4.73 -15.28
CA ILE A 146 1.56 -4.95 -14.79
C ILE A 146 1.28 -4.11 -13.54
N ALA A 147 2.22 -4.07 -12.59
CA ALA A 147 2.06 -3.28 -11.37
C ALA A 147 1.94 -1.77 -11.67
N ILE A 148 2.79 -1.22 -12.54
CA ILE A 148 2.73 0.20 -12.92
C ILE A 148 1.45 0.52 -13.69
N ASP A 149 1.06 -0.33 -14.63
CA ASP A 149 -0.19 -0.18 -15.39
C ASP A 149 -1.42 -0.19 -14.46
N GLN A 150 -1.39 -1.02 -13.41
CA GLN A 150 -2.45 -1.05 -12.42
C GLN A 150 -2.53 0.26 -11.63
N VAL A 151 -1.39 0.76 -11.15
CA VAL A 151 -1.32 2.05 -10.43
C VAL A 151 -1.89 3.18 -11.31
N GLU A 152 -1.53 3.22 -12.59
CA GLU A 152 -2.06 4.20 -13.52
C GLU A 152 -3.57 4.07 -13.71
N CYS A 153 -4.06 2.84 -13.94
CA CYS A 153 -5.47 2.55 -14.16
C CYS A 153 -6.31 2.99 -12.96
N ASP A 154 -5.91 2.57 -11.76
CA ASP A 154 -6.62 2.89 -10.51
C ASP A 154 -6.63 4.40 -10.26
N LEU A 155 -5.48 5.06 -10.34
CA LEU A 155 -5.40 6.50 -10.07
C LEU A 155 -6.20 7.33 -11.07
N LYS A 156 -6.26 6.90 -12.33
CA LYS A 156 -7.11 7.54 -13.35
C LYS A 156 -8.58 7.32 -13.05
N ALA A 157 -8.97 6.10 -12.68
CA ALA A 157 -10.34 5.79 -12.27
C ALA A 157 -10.77 6.62 -11.04
N TRP A 158 -9.94 6.66 -10.00
CA TRP A 158 -10.15 7.48 -8.81
C TRP A 158 -10.16 8.98 -9.12
N GLY A 159 -9.24 9.46 -9.95
CA GLY A 159 -9.19 10.87 -10.36
C GLY A 159 -10.39 11.30 -11.20
N SER A 160 -11.06 10.36 -11.86
CA SER A 160 -12.31 10.61 -12.60
C SER A 160 -13.57 10.55 -11.71
N LYS A 161 -13.46 10.07 -10.47
CA LYS A 161 -14.58 9.98 -9.53
C LYS A 161 -15.06 11.39 -9.19
N ASN A 162 -16.32 11.69 -9.51
CA ASN A 162 -16.96 12.96 -9.17
C ASN A 162 -17.32 13.00 -7.66
N HIS A 163 -16.31 13.18 -6.81
CA HIS A 163 -16.46 13.27 -5.36
C HIS A 163 -15.57 14.39 -4.83
N GLU A 164 -16.09 15.24 -3.94
CA GLU A 164 -15.38 16.43 -3.42
C GLU A 164 -14.06 16.11 -2.70
N ALA A 165 -13.93 14.86 -2.22
CA ALA A 165 -12.71 14.37 -1.60
C ALA A 165 -11.60 13.99 -2.59
N CYS A 166 -11.95 13.68 -3.83
CA CYS A 166 -11.02 13.18 -4.86
C CYS A 166 -10.33 14.32 -5.61
N VAL A 167 -9.69 15.21 -4.87
CA VAL A 167 -8.92 16.35 -5.43
C VAL A 167 -7.52 15.92 -5.87
N GLU A 168 -6.87 16.70 -6.75
CA GLU A 168 -5.53 16.42 -7.27
C GLU A 168 -4.49 16.15 -6.17
N ALA A 169 -4.56 16.86 -5.03
CA ALA A 169 -3.66 16.65 -3.89
C ALA A 169 -3.81 15.24 -3.28
N VAL A 170 -5.04 14.72 -3.19
CA VAL A 170 -5.34 13.38 -2.67
C VAL A 170 -4.88 12.30 -3.66
N ILE A 171 -5.20 12.47 -4.94
CA ILE A 171 -4.77 11.53 -5.99
C ILE A 171 -3.23 11.51 -6.10
N GLY A 172 -2.58 12.68 -6.01
CA GLY A 172 -1.13 12.79 -6.00
C GLY A 172 -0.48 12.15 -4.77
N LEU A 173 -1.09 12.25 -3.58
CA LEU A 173 -0.62 11.54 -2.39
C LEU A 173 -0.73 10.02 -2.57
N ARG A 174 -1.88 9.53 -3.07
CA ARG A 174 -2.08 8.10 -3.33
C ARG A 174 -1.08 7.60 -4.37
N ARG A 175 -0.80 8.39 -5.41
CA ARG A 175 0.20 8.06 -6.43
C ARG A 175 1.59 7.86 -5.84
N GLU A 176 2.07 8.80 -5.02
CA GLU A 176 3.38 8.64 -4.37
C GLU A 176 3.39 7.41 -3.46
N LEU A 177 2.32 7.17 -2.69
CA LEU A 177 2.21 5.99 -1.85
C LEU A 177 2.32 4.70 -2.66
N GLU A 178 1.53 4.53 -3.72
CA GLU A 178 1.56 3.32 -4.55
C GLU A 178 2.93 3.11 -5.19
N CYS A 179 3.56 4.19 -5.69
CA CYS A 179 4.87 4.13 -6.31
C CYS A 179 6.01 3.80 -5.32
N GLU A 180 5.87 4.17 -4.03
CA GLU A 180 6.80 3.74 -2.98
C GLU A 180 6.61 2.27 -2.57
N LEU A 181 5.42 1.71 -2.79
CA LEU A 181 5.09 0.30 -2.53
C LEU A 181 5.45 -0.63 -3.71
N VAL A 182 5.68 -0.08 -4.90
CA VAL A 182 6.20 -0.84 -6.03
C VAL A 182 7.57 -1.40 -5.66
N ALA A 183 7.72 -2.72 -5.89
CA ALA A 183 8.91 -3.45 -5.46
C ALA A 183 10.20 -2.79 -6.00
N PRO A 184 11.26 -2.67 -5.19
CA PRO A 184 12.45 -1.91 -5.58
C PRO A 184 13.08 -2.34 -6.91
N GLN A 185 13.02 -3.64 -7.25
CA GLN A 185 13.49 -4.16 -8.53
C GLN A 185 12.75 -3.58 -9.74
N CYS A 186 11.48 -3.18 -9.59
CA CYS A 186 10.74 -2.50 -10.64
C CYS A 186 11.21 -1.05 -10.85
N ASN A 187 11.84 -0.47 -9.83
CA ASN A 187 12.46 0.85 -9.95
C ASN A 187 13.83 0.80 -10.65
N VAL A 188 14.44 -0.38 -10.83
CA VAL A 188 15.78 -0.53 -11.42
C VAL A 188 15.76 -0.43 -12.95
N ASN A 189 14.61 -0.70 -13.61
CA ASN A 189 14.40 -0.40 -15.04
C ASN A 189 14.11 1.10 -15.33
N THR A 190 14.77 1.95 -14.54
CA THR A 190 14.88 3.42 -14.47
C THR A 190 14.71 4.25 -15.74
N LYS A 191 14.86 3.71 -16.96
CA LYS A 191 14.62 4.50 -18.18
C LYS A 191 13.18 4.97 -18.27
N GLN A 192 12.22 4.10 -17.95
CA GLN A 192 10.80 4.46 -18.02
C GLN A 192 10.40 5.44 -16.91
N ILE A 193 10.90 5.28 -15.69
CA ILE A 193 10.60 6.23 -14.58
C ILE A 193 11.13 7.63 -14.86
N SER A 194 12.22 7.76 -15.63
CA SER A 194 12.77 9.06 -16.03
C SER A 194 11.93 9.79 -17.09
N GLU A 195 10.98 9.11 -17.73
CA GLU A 195 10.06 9.75 -18.65
C GLU A 195 9.05 10.60 -17.88
N LEU A 196 8.90 11.87 -18.27
CA LEU A 196 8.00 12.82 -17.60
C LEU A 196 6.55 12.33 -17.52
N ASP A 197 6.13 11.48 -18.46
CA ASP A 197 4.78 10.92 -18.50
C ASP A 197 4.59 9.66 -17.67
N HIS A 198 5.66 9.11 -17.12
CA HIS A 198 5.59 7.91 -16.28
C HIS A 198 4.74 8.15 -15.04
N THR A 199 3.88 7.19 -14.71
CA THR A 199 2.94 7.32 -13.58
C THR A 199 3.63 7.58 -12.25
N CYS A 200 4.81 6.99 -12.05
CA CYS A 200 5.66 7.18 -10.86
C CYS A 200 6.71 8.30 -10.96
N HIS A 201 6.61 9.19 -11.96
CA HIS A 201 7.48 10.36 -12.01
C HIS A 201 7.13 11.35 -10.88
N PRO A 202 8.11 11.88 -10.09
CA PRO A 202 7.84 12.72 -8.92
C PRO A 202 6.99 13.97 -9.18
N GLU A 203 7.07 14.55 -10.38
CA GLU A 203 6.23 15.70 -10.76
C GLU A 203 4.73 15.36 -10.79
N LYS A 204 4.37 14.08 -10.99
CA LYS A 204 2.97 13.63 -10.97
C LYS A 204 2.42 13.49 -9.55
N PHE A 205 3.26 13.55 -8.51
CA PHE A 205 2.84 13.40 -7.10
C PHE A 205 2.10 14.64 -6.56
N MET A 206 2.06 15.73 -7.32
CA MET A 206 1.33 16.96 -6.98
C MET A 206 1.78 17.58 -5.64
N LYS A 207 3.08 17.52 -5.31
CA LYS A 207 3.64 17.98 -4.02
C LYS A 207 3.19 19.40 -3.65
N THR A 208 3.29 20.35 -4.57
CA THR A 208 2.84 21.74 -4.36
C THR A 208 1.35 21.84 -4.04
N LYS A 209 0.49 21.03 -4.65
CA LYS A 209 -0.95 21.03 -4.35
C LYS A 209 -1.22 20.52 -2.94
N ARG A 210 -0.46 19.54 -2.45
CA ARG A 210 -0.58 18.99 -1.08
C ARG A 210 -0.14 19.97 -0.02
N GLU A 211 0.95 20.69 -0.26
CA GLU A 211 1.42 21.78 0.59
C GLU A 211 0.34 22.87 0.69
N ASN A 212 -0.18 23.31 -0.46
CA ASN A 212 -1.26 24.31 -0.51
C ASN A 212 -2.53 23.84 0.20
N PHE A 213 -2.92 22.57 0.04
CA PHE A 213 -4.06 21.98 0.75
C PHE A 213 -3.90 22.03 2.27
N SER A 214 -2.68 21.75 2.75
CA SER A 214 -2.36 21.73 4.18
C SER A 214 -2.41 23.13 4.79
N ASN A 215 -2.03 24.14 4.01
CA ASN A 215 -2.04 25.55 4.40
C ASN A 215 -3.45 26.16 4.35
N ALA A 216 -4.26 25.84 3.34
CA ALA A 216 -5.59 26.42 3.14
C ALA A 216 -6.60 26.08 4.27
N LYS A 217 -6.53 24.85 4.82
CA LYS A 217 -7.45 24.41 5.89
C LYS A 217 -7.03 24.84 7.31
N GLY A 218 -5.93 25.58 7.47
CA GLY A 218 -5.61 26.23 8.76
C GLY A 218 -6.64 27.28 9.20
N SER A 219 -7.59 27.65 8.32
CA SER A 219 -8.57 28.71 8.55
C SER A 219 -10.02 28.22 8.74
N ALA A 220 -10.30 26.92 8.66
CA ALA A 220 -11.68 26.41 8.72
C ALA A 220 -11.81 25.14 9.59
N THR A 221 -12.03 25.35 10.90
CA THR A 221 -12.47 24.34 11.86
C THR A 221 -13.90 23.90 11.56
N GLY A 222 -14.07 23.00 10.60
CA GLY A 222 -15.35 22.36 10.28
C GLY A 222 -15.20 20.84 10.32
N SER A 223 -15.45 20.23 11.47
CA SER A 223 -15.42 18.78 11.69
C SER A 223 -16.57 18.11 10.91
N ALA A 224 -16.27 17.59 9.72
CA ALA A 224 -17.17 16.65 9.04
C ALA A 224 -16.92 15.25 9.61
N ARG A 225 -17.82 14.77 10.46
CA ARG A 225 -17.89 13.36 10.88
C ARG A 225 -18.24 12.50 9.66
N ALA A 226 -17.22 11.99 8.96
CA ALA A 226 -17.41 10.92 7.98
C ALA A 226 -17.72 9.61 8.72
N ARG A 227 -19.01 9.28 8.85
CA ARG A 227 -19.47 7.92 9.17
C ARG A 227 -19.98 7.29 7.88
N ALA A 228 -19.08 6.71 7.09
CA ALA A 228 -19.43 5.81 6.02
C ALA A 228 -18.89 4.42 6.37
N ALA A 229 -19.78 3.44 6.48
CA ALA A 229 -19.41 2.03 6.53
C ALA A 229 -19.16 1.58 5.07
N MET A 230 -17.94 1.16 4.76
CA MET A 230 -17.52 0.89 3.38
C MET A 230 -17.72 -0.56 2.95
N ASN A 231 -17.86 -0.72 1.63
CA ASN A 231 -17.96 -1.98 0.91
C ASN A 231 -16.65 -2.81 1.00
N PRO A 232 -16.72 -4.10 1.39
CA PRO A 232 -15.54 -4.97 1.52
C PRO A 232 -14.77 -5.23 0.22
N ARG A 233 -15.30 -4.88 -0.97
CA ARG A 233 -14.58 -5.06 -2.26
C ARG A 233 -13.51 -4.01 -2.55
N ALA A 234 -13.63 -2.79 -2.02
CA ALA A 234 -12.57 -1.77 -2.11
C ALA A 234 -11.27 -2.18 -1.37
N ARG A 235 -11.30 -3.29 -0.63
CA ARG A 235 -10.19 -3.83 0.17
C ARG A 235 -9.21 -4.70 -0.61
N ALA A 236 -9.63 -5.25 -1.76
CA ALA A 236 -8.74 -6.03 -2.63
C ALA A 236 -7.72 -5.13 -3.39
N ALA A 237 -8.00 -3.82 -3.48
CA ALA A 237 -7.16 -2.80 -4.13
C ALA A 237 -5.83 -2.51 -3.42
N MET A 238 -5.65 -3.01 -2.19
CA MET A 238 -4.43 -2.85 -1.39
C MET A 238 -3.89 -4.19 -0.91
N ILE A 239 -4.22 -5.28 -1.61
CA ILE A 239 -3.48 -6.53 -1.49
C ILE A 239 -2.43 -6.47 -2.60
N PRO A 240 -1.14 -6.26 -2.30
CA PRO A 240 -0.12 -6.39 -3.31
C PRO A 240 -0.08 -7.81 -3.90
N LEU A 241 0.70 -7.95 -4.96
CA LEU A 241 0.83 -9.12 -5.81
C LEU A 241 1.33 -10.39 -5.09
N ALA A 242 1.63 -10.35 -3.79
CA ALA A 242 2.32 -11.45 -3.09
C ALA A 242 1.43 -12.67 -2.85
N ALA A 243 0.10 -12.51 -2.72
CA ALA A 243 -0.82 -13.64 -2.54
C ALA A 243 -0.86 -14.57 -3.78
N LEU A 244 -0.67 -14.03 -4.98
CA LEU A 244 -0.53 -14.81 -6.22
C LEU A 244 0.87 -15.46 -6.29
N LEU A 245 1.94 -14.72 -5.98
CA LEU A 245 3.31 -15.26 -6.00
C LEU A 245 3.56 -16.36 -4.95
N ALA A 246 2.94 -16.28 -3.78
CA ALA A 246 3.04 -17.31 -2.73
C ALA A 246 2.42 -18.65 -3.18
N ALA A 247 1.39 -18.64 -4.04
CA ALA A 247 0.81 -19.85 -4.61
C ALA A 247 1.72 -20.49 -5.68
N VAL A 248 2.58 -19.70 -6.33
CA VAL A 248 3.52 -20.16 -7.38
C VAL A 248 4.78 -20.76 -6.75
N TYR A 249 5.41 -20.06 -5.80
CA TYR A 249 6.67 -20.52 -5.19
C TYR A 249 6.49 -21.69 -4.20
N SER A 250 5.31 -21.88 -3.60
CA SER A 250 5.07 -23.02 -2.70
C SER A 250 5.00 -24.38 -3.42
N ARG A 251 4.96 -24.41 -4.76
CA ARG A 251 4.90 -25.66 -5.55
C ARG A 251 6.20 -26.07 -6.20
N SER A 252 7.20 -25.18 -6.26
CA SER A 252 8.53 -25.48 -6.81
C SER A 252 9.53 -25.98 -5.75
N ALA A 253 9.09 -26.11 -4.49
CA ALA A 253 9.87 -26.60 -3.36
C ALA A 253 9.39 -27.98 -2.83
N LEU A 254 8.58 -28.70 -3.61
CA LEU A 254 8.14 -30.08 -3.37
C LEU A 254 8.58 -30.98 -4.53
#